data_AF-A0A0D2USR2-F1
#
_entry.id   AF-A0A0D2USR2-F1
#
_cell.length_a   1.000
_cell.length_b   1.000
_cell.length_c   1.000
_cell.angle_alpha   90.00
_cell.angle_beta   90.00
_cell.angle_gamma   90.00
#
_symmetry.space_group_name_H-M   'P 1'
#
loop_
_entity.id
_entity.type
_entity.pdbx_description
1 polymer ?
#
loop_
_entity_poly.entity_id
_entity_poly.type
_entity_poly.pdbx_seq_one_letter_code
_entity_poly.pdbx_strand_id
1 'polypeptide(L)'
;MASTGNSTVWHIVAFKVNPTASAQQVLDMMEGLRGLRSLPGVLQLEVGVHDPRMYEGYVDRSKGYTHALVVELASPEALVNYAKSPEHQAVVVNLLRPVCELDTITAVDYVARKHVKSPIWCHSPHLISVVAAAAALAVGFALGRSR
;
A
#
# COMPACT_ATOMS: atom_id res chain seq x y z
N MET A 1 -6.57 16.73 16.13
CA MET A 1 -6.06 15.35 15.98
C MET A 1 -7.18 14.47 15.43
N ALA A 2 -6.79 13.43 14.67
CA ALA A 2 -7.61 12.39 14.04
C ALA A 2 -8.24 12.72 12.67
N SER A 3 -7.58 12.22 11.62
CA SER A 3 -8.26 11.56 10.50
C SER A 3 -7.90 10.08 10.60
N THR A 4 -8.71 9.31 11.33
CA THR A 4 -8.66 7.84 11.41
C THR A 4 -9.20 7.23 10.13
N GLY A 5 -8.47 7.42 9.03
CA GLY A 5 -8.51 6.49 7.92
C GLY A 5 -7.46 5.42 8.17
N ASN A 6 -7.85 4.13 8.23
CA ASN A 6 -6.97 2.97 8.37
C ASN A 6 -5.87 2.99 7.30
N SER A 7 -4.78 3.69 7.59
CA SER A 7 -3.69 3.90 6.65
C SER A 7 -2.61 2.89 7.01
N THR A 8 -2.48 1.86 6.18
CA THR A 8 -1.44 0.85 6.34
C THR A 8 -0.14 1.36 5.75
N VAL A 9 0.98 0.78 6.15
CA VAL A 9 2.31 1.07 5.61
C VAL A 9 2.76 -0.10 4.77
N TRP A 10 3.25 0.18 3.57
CA TRP A 10 3.87 -0.81 2.70
C TRP A 10 5.38 -0.64 2.79
N HIS A 11 6.04 -1.69 3.24
CA HIS A 11 7.49 -1.81 3.32
C HIS A 11 7.95 -2.80 2.25
N ILE A 12 8.58 -2.28 1.19
CA ILE A 12 9.00 -3.06 0.03
C ILE A 12 10.53 -3.11 0.02
N VAL A 13 11.11 -4.29 -0.06
CA VAL A 13 12.57 -4.47 -0.14
C VAL A 13 12.92 -5.25 -1.39
N ALA A 14 13.78 -4.68 -2.23
CA ALA A 14 14.40 -5.39 -3.33
C ALA A 14 15.86 -5.70 -2.96
N PHE A 15 16.33 -6.89 -3.29
CA PHE A 15 17.70 -7.32 -2.99
C PHE A 15 18.23 -8.31 -4.03
N LYS A 16 19.55 -8.38 -4.14
CA LYS A 16 20.26 -9.27 -5.04
C LYS A 16 21.08 -10.28 -4.25
N VAL A 17 20.72 -11.54 -4.40
CA VAL A 17 21.50 -12.69 -3.89
C VAL A 17 22.84 -12.78 -4.61
N ASN A 18 23.91 -12.99 -3.86
CA ASN A 18 25.24 -13.19 -4.38
C ASN A 18 25.29 -14.50 -5.22
N PRO A 19 25.88 -14.49 -6.44
CA PRO A 19 26.01 -15.69 -7.25
C PRO A 19 26.77 -16.85 -6.59
N THR A 20 27.58 -16.59 -5.56
CA THR A 20 28.30 -17.62 -4.81
C THR A 20 27.53 -18.17 -3.61
N ALA A 21 26.34 -17.64 -3.30
CA ALA A 21 25.52 -18.16 -2.20
C ALA A 21 25.05 -19.58 -2.51
N SER A 22 25.14 -20.47 -1.51
CA SER A 22 24.66 -21.84 -1.65
C SER A 22 23.13 -21.88 -1.67
N ALA A 23 22.56 -22.92 -2.28
CA ALA A 23 21.11 -23.13 -2.31
C ALA A 23 20.50 -23.20 -0.90
N GLN A 24 21.22 -23.81 0.06
CA GLN A 24 20.75 -23.88 1.46
C GLN A 24 20.70 -22.50 2.11
N GLN A 25 21.72 -21.66 1.92
CA GLN A 25 21.71 -20.28 2.45
C GLN A 25 20.56 -19.45 1.90
N VAL A 26 20.23 -19.61 0.61
CA VAL A 26 19.08 -18.93 0.00
C VAL A 26 17.76 -19.47 0.58
N LEU A 27 17.65 -20.79 0.77
CA LEU A 27 16.47 -21.40 1.39
C LEU A 27 16.27 -20.90 2.82
N ASP A 28 17.30 -20.92 3.65
CA ASP A 28 17.27 -20.45 5.04
C ASP A 28 16.91 -18.96 5.11
N MET A 29 17.45 -18.14 4.21
CA MET A 29 17.09 -16.73 4.08
C MET A 29 15.62 -16.55 3.74
N MET A 30 15.09 -17.28 2.76
CA MET A 30 13.70 -17.19 2.35
C MET A 30 12.74 -17.65 3.46
N GLU A 31 13.07 -18.71 4.19
CA GLU A 31 12.30 -19.19 5.33
C GLU A 31 12.33 -18.20 6.50
N GLY A 32 13.50 -17.66 6.82
CA GLY A 32 13.66 -16.62 7.84
C GLY A 32 12.83 -15.37 7.54
N LEU A 33 12.87 -14.89 6.28
CA LEU A 33 12.06 -13.75 5.84
C LEU A 33 10.56 -14.04 5.94
N ARG A 34 10.10 -15.24 5.56
CA ARG A 34 8.69 -15.65 5.72
C ARG A 34 8.27 -15.71 7.19
N GLY A 35 9.18 -16.12 8.07
CA GLY A 35 8.96 -16.18 9.52
C GLY A 35 8.59 -14.83 10.13
N LEU A 36 9.06 -13.72 9.55
CA LEU A 36 8.75 -12.36 10.02
C LEU A 36 7.24 -12.02 9.92
N ARG A 37 6.45 -12.84 9.20
CA ARG A 37 4.99 -12.72 9.17
C ARG A 37 4.34 -12.81 10.55
N SER A 38 4.99 -13.48 11.52
CA SER A 38 4.45 -13.61 12.89
C SER A 38 4.68 -12.38 13.76
N LEU A 39 5.39 -11.35 13.29
CA LEU A 39 5.70 -10.17 14.08
C LEU A 39 4.48 -9.28 14.32
N PRO A 40 4.34 -8.67 15.52
CA PRO A 40 3.23 -7.78 15.82
C PRO A 40 3.14 -6.61 14.83
N GLY A 41 1.93 -6.37 14.32
CA GLY A 41 1.66 -5.27 13.39
C GLY A 41 1.89 -5.61 11.92
N VAL A 42 2.42 -6.80 11.59
CA VAL A 42 2.43 -7.32 10.22
C VAL A 42 1.04 -7.83 9.85
N LEU A 43 0.47 -7.28 8.79
CA LEU A 43 -0.83 -7.67 8.24
C LEU A 43 -0.67 -8.70 7.13
N GLN A 44 0.33 -8.49 6.27
CA GLN A 44 0.69 -9.39 5.19
C GLN A 44 2.20 -9.31 4.96
N LEU A 45 2.81 -10.43 4.59
CA LEU A 45 4.21 -10.48 4.19
C LEU A 45 4.37 -11.51 3.08
N GLU A 46 4.91 -11.11 1.94
CA GLU A 46 5.24 -12.00 0.83
C GLU A 46 6.70 -11.79 0.42
N VAL A 47 7.38 -12.89 0.09
CA VAL A 47 8.75 -12.85 -0.44
C VAL A 47 8.85 -13.79 -1.63
N GLY A 48 9.43 -13.31 -2.72
CA GLY A 48 9.46 -14.02 -3.99
C GLY A 48 10.73 -13.79 -4.79
N VAL A 49 10.93 -14.67 -5.78
CA VAL A 49 12.01 -14.60 -6.76
C VAL A 49 11.51 -13.83 -7.98
N HIS A 50 12.36 -12.98 -8.55
CA HIS A 50 12.12 -12.34 -9.84
C HIS A 50 12.01 -13.40 -10.96
N ASP A 51 10.93 -13.37 -11.74
CA ASP A 51 10.76 -14.22 -12.92
C ASP A 51 10.68 -13.35 -14.19
N PRO A 52 11.69 -13.38 -15.08
CA PRO A 52 11.65 -12.63 -16.34
C PRO A 52 10.71 -13.25 -17.38
N ARG A 53 9.97 -14.33 -17.05
CA ARG A 53 9.06 -15.05 -17.94
C ARG A 53 7.59 -14.84 -17.58
N MET A 54 7.27 -13.75 -16.87
CA MET A 54 5.90 -13.43 -16.45
C MET A 54 4.89 -13.38 -17.61
N TYR A 55 5.32 -12.94 -18.79
CA TYR A 55 4.52 -12.98 -20.03
C TYR A 55 5.43 -12.90 -21.27
N GLU A 56 4.89 -13.23 -22.44
CA GLU A 56 5.61 -13.16 -23.71
C GLU A 56 6.03 -11.72 -24.05
N GLY A 57 7.31 -11.51 -24.36
CA GLY A 57 7.85 -10.18 -24.63
C GLY A 57 8.09 -9.32 -23.38
N TYR A 58 8.17 -9.92 -22.18
CA TYR A 58 8.51 -9.22 -20.95
C TYR A 58 9.83 -8.44 -21.07
N VAL A 59 9.77 -7.12 -20.85
CA VAL A 59 10.95 -6.25 -20.82
C VAL A 59 11.42 -6.11 -19.37
N ASP A 60 12.55 -6.73 -19.06
CA ASP A 60 13.07 -6.72 -17.69
C ASP A 60 13.56 -5.33 -17.27
N ARG A 61 13.02 -4.84 -16.15
CA ARG A 61 13.39 -3.57 -15.49
C ARG A 61 13.77 -3.77 -14.03
N SER A 62 14.06 -5.00 -13.63
CA SER A 62 14.50 -5.39 -12.27
C SER A 62 15.82 -4.75 -11.86
N LYS A 63 16.60 -4.20 -12.80
CA LYS A 63 17.95 -3.67 -12.56
C LYS A 63 18.89 -4.69 -11.89
N GLY A 64 18.63 -5.98 -12.10
CA GLY A 64 19.43 -7.07 -11.55
C GLY A 64 19.04 -7.52 -10.14
N TYR A 65 18.00 -6.94 -9.52
CA TYR A 65 17.43 -7.51 -8.28
C TYR A 65 16.87 -8.90 -8.56
N THR A 66 17.16 -9.84 -7.67
CA THR A 66 16.75 -11.24 -7.86
C THR A 66 15.55 -11.62 -7.02
N HIS A 67 15.28 -10.87 -5.95
CA HIS A 67 14.19 -11.15 -5.02
C HIS A 67 13.53 -9.85 -4.55
N ALA A 68 12.28 -9.98 -4.10
CA ALA A 68 11.54 -8.90 -3.47
C ALA A 68 10.80 -9.42 -2.22
N LEU A 69 10.79 -8.60 -1.18
CA LEU A 69 9.96 -8.72 0.02
C LEU A 69 8.95 -7.59 0.01
N VAL A 70 7.69 -7.90 0.29
CA VAL A 70 6.60 -6.94 0.45
C VAL A 70 5.93 -7.20 1.78
N VAL A 71 5.89 -6.18 2.64
CA VAL A 71 5.25 -6.25 3.96
C VAL A 71 4.20 -5.16 4.06
N GLU A 72 2.98 -5.53 4.39
CA GLU A 72 1.94 -4.60 4.81
C GLU A 72 1.91 -4.54 6.33
N LEU A 73 2.02 -3.34 6.88
CA LEU A 73 2.08 -3.05 8.30
C LEU A 73 0.88 -2.19 8.72
N ALA A 74 0.40 -2.39 9.93
CA ALA A 74 -0.81 -1.75 10.43
C ALA A 74 -0.70 -0.22 10.56
N SER A 75 0.51 0.31 10.81
CA SER A 75 0.75 1.74 10.98
C SER A 75 2.25 2.09 10.84
N PRO A 76 2.62 3.38 10.78
CA PRO A 76 4.01 3.81 10.89
C PRO A 76 4.70 3.36 12.18
N GLU A 77 3.99 3.32 13.31
CA GLU A 77 4.52 2.80 14.58
C GLU A 77 4.81 1.30 14.50
N ALA A 78 3.97 0.54 13.77
CA ALA A 78 4.23 -0.87 13.51
C ALA A 78 5.53 -1.07 12.71
N LEU A 79 5.84 -0.21 11.73
CA LEU A 79 7.13 -0.24 11.02
C LEU A 79 8.32 0.00 11.96
N VAL A 80 8.20 0.96 12.88
CA VAL A 80 9.27 1.22 13.88
C VAL A 80 9.51 -0.01 14.76
N ASN A 81 8.43 -0.65 15.23
CA ASN A 81 8.51 -1.84 16.08
C ASN A 81 9.05 -3.04 15.31
N TYR A 82 8.59 -3.24 14.07
CA TYR A 82 9.08 -4.26 13.15
C TYR A 82 10.60 -4.13 12.94
N ALA A 83 11.08 -2.93 12.59
CA ALA A 83 12.50 -2.69 12.32
C ALA A 83 13.40 -2.91 13.55
N LYS A 84 12.87 -2.65 14.75
CA LYS A 84 13.58 -2.79 16.04
C LYS A 84 13.45 -4.19 16.65
N SER A 85 12.62 -5.07 16.12
CA SER A 85 12.40 -6.38 16.72
C SER A 85 13.69 -7.22 16.66
N PRO A 86 14.04 -7.97 17.73
CA PRO A 86 15.21 -8.84 17.73
C PRO A 86 15.16 -9.89 16.62
N GLU A 87 13.98 -10.41 16.30
CA GLU A 87 13.77 -11.42 15.26
C GLU A 87 14.02 -10.82 13.87
N HIS A 88 13.51 -9.61 13.59
CA HIS A 88 13.80 -8.89 12.36
C HIS A 88 15.31 -8.65 12.21
N GLN A 89 15.96 -8.15 13.26
CA GLN A 89 17.40 -7.91 13.25
C GLN A 89 18.20 -9.20 13.03
N ALA A 90 17.80 -10.31 13.66
CA ALA A 90 18.43 -11.60 13.47
C ALA A 90 18.33 -12.08 12.02
N VAL A 91 17.16 -11.96 11.37
CA VAL A 91 16.99 -12.32 9.95
C VAL A 91 17.85 -11.41 9.07
N VAL A 92 17.85 -10.10 9.29
CA VAL A 92 18.65 -9.16 8.49
C VAL A 92 20.14 -9.45 8.64
N VAL A 93 20.64 -9.60 9.87
CA VAL A 93 22.08 -9.74 10.14
C VAL A 93 22.60 -11.13 9.79
N ASN A 94 21.86 -12.18 10.13
CA ASN A 94 22.37 -13.55 10.04
C ASN A 94 22.00 -14.24 8.72
N LEU A 95 20.90 -13.83 8.08
CA LEU A 95 20.38 -14.54 6.91
C LEU A 95 20.39 -13.67 5.64
N LEU A 96 20.01 -12.39 5.73
CA LEU A 96 19.92 -11.53 4.55
C LEU A 96 21.31 -11.01 4.12
N ARG A 97 22.03 -10.34 5.03
CA ARG A 97 23.31 -9.67 4.75
C ARG A 97 24.43 -10.61 4.28
N PRO A 98 24.58 -11.85 4.81
CA PRO A 98 25.63 -12.76 4.33
C PRO A 98 25.34 -13.35 2.95
N VAL A 99 24.08 -13.35 2.52
CA VAL A 99 23.62 -13.98 1.28
C VAL A 99 23.49 -12.98 0.13
N CYS A 100 23.23 -11.71 0.44
CA CYS A 100 23.00 -10.66 -0.54
C CYS A 100 24.24 -9.79 -0.80
N GLU A 101 24.31 -9.18 -1.97
CA GLU A 101 25.21 -8.07 -2.24
C GLU A 101 24.77 -6.86 -1.41
N LEU A 102 25.60 -6.41 -0.46
CA LEU A 102 25.20 -5.43 0.57
C LEU A 102 24.65 -4.11 -0.01
N ASP A 103 25.24 -3.60 -1.09
CA ASP A 103 24.83 -2.34 -1.73
C ASP A 103 23.52 -2.46 -2.52
N THR A 104 22.95 -3.67 -2.62
CA THR A 104 21.71 -3.93 -3.36
C THR A 104 20.49 -4.05 -2.46
N ILE A 105 20.64 -4.06 -1.13
CA ILE A 105 19.46 -4.14 -0.26
C ILE A 105 18.80 -2.76 -0.22
N THR A 106 17.69 -2.62 -0.96
CA THR A 106 16.98 -1.34 -1.12
C THR A 106 15.57 -1.45 -0.57
N ALA A 107 15.24 -0.64 0.43
CA ALA A 107 13.91 -0.56 1.02
C ALA A 107 13.19 0.72 0.60
N VAL A 108 11.88 0.61 0.34
CA VAL A 108 10.98 1.73 0.07
C VAL A 108 9.75 1.59 0.95
N ASP A 109 9.46 2.64 1.71
CA ASP A 109 8.34 2.71 2.63
C ASP A 109 7.34 3.77 2.18
N TYR A 110 6.05 3.44 2.17
CA TYR A 110 5.00 4.43 1.95
C TYR A 110 3.70 4.11 2.69
N VAL A 111 2.92 5.15 2.97
CA VAL A 111 1.59 5.02 3.57
C VAL A 111 0.57 4.74 2.47
N ALA A 112 -0.06 3.57 2.50
CA ALA A 112 -1.19 3.25 1.65
C ALA A 112 -2.44 3.94 2.18
N ARG A 113 -2.89 4.99 1.48
CA ARG A 113 -4.21 5.57 1.71
C ARG A 113 -5.24 4.76 0.93
N LYS A 114 -6.24 4.19 1.63
CA LYS A 114 -7.44 3.73 0.94
C LYS A 114 -8.02 4.91 0.18
N HIS A 115 -8.21 4.74 -1.13
CA HIS A 115 -8.88 5.73 -1.96
C HIS A 115 -10.25 6.00 -1.34
N VAL A 116 -10.44 7.15 -0.70
CA VAL A 116 -11.79 7.62 -0.36
C VAL A 116 -12.43 7.92 -1.71
N LYS A 117 -13.49 7.18 -2.09
CA LYS A 117 -14.37 7.61 -3.18
C LYS A 117 -14.89 8.99 -2.76
N SER A 118 -14.36 10.05 -3.35
CA SER A 118 -14.87 11.40 -3.15
C SER A 118 -16.35 11.42 -3.56
N PRO A 119 -17.30 11.76 -2.67
CA PRO A 119 -18.67 12.02 -3.08
C PRO A 119 -18.75 13.48 -3.53
N ILE A 120 -18.13 13.80 -4.67
CA ILE A 120 -18.33 15.11 -5.31
C ILE A 120 -18.59 14.87 -6.78
N TRP A 121 -19.78 14.38 -7.08
CA TRP A 121 -20.53 14.83 -8.25
C TRP A 121 -21.50 15.90 -7.74
N CYS A 122 -21.01 17.12 -7.57
CA CYS A 122 -21.86 18.28 -7.39
C CYS A 122 -22.40 18.66 -8.78
N HIS A 123 -23.71 18.58 -8.96
CA HIS A 123 -24.37 19.19 -10.11
C HIS A 123 -24.11 20.70 -10.09
N SER A 124 -23.56 21.25 -11.18
CA SER A 124 -23.80 22.65 -11.52
C SER A 124 -23.95 22.77 -13.03
N PRO A 125 -25.19 22.97 -13.53
CA PRO A 125 -25.42 23.34 -14.91
C PRO A 125 -25.21 24.85 -15.04
N HIS A 126 -24.06 25.27 -15.53
CA HIS A 126 -23.94 26.58 -16.15
C HIS A 126 -24.19 26.45 -17.65
N LEU A 127 -25.47 26.39 -18.03
CA LEU A 127 -25.93 26.83 -19.34
C LEU A 127 -27.02 27.88 -19.13
N ILE A 128 -26.67 29.12 -19.41
CA ILE A 128 -27.61 30.23 -19.61
C ILE A 128 -28.26 30.01 -20.98
N SER A 129 -29.59 29.88 -21.04
CA SER A 129 -30.40 30.54 -22.08
C SER A 129 -31.90 30.57 -21.71
N VAL A 130 -32.37 31.79 -21.44
CA VAL A 130 -33.64 32.41 -21.84
C VAL A 130 -34.86 31.49 -22.08
N VAL A 131 -35.88 31.55 -21.23
CA VAL A 131 -37.27 31.96 -21.58
C VAL A 131 -37.98 32.43 -20.30
N ALA A 132 -38.39 33.70 -20.28
CA ALA A 132 -39.32 34.25 -19.31
C ALA A 132 -40.76 33.86 -19.69
N ALA A 133 -41.55 33.36 -18.73
CA ALA A 133 -43.01 33.28 -18.87
C ALA A 133 -43.69 33.55 -17.51
N ALA A 134 -44.13 34.80 -17.40
CA ALA A 134 -45.20 35.39 -16.60
C ALA A 134 -45.82 34.59 -15.43
N ALA A 135 -45.64 35.13 -14.22
CA ALA A 135 -46.58 34.96 -13.12
C ALA A 135 -47.70 36.01 -13.23
N ALA A 136 -48.95 35.55 -13.31
CA ALA A 136 -50.14 36.36 -13.08
C ALA A 136 -51.21 35.51 -12.37
N LEU A 137 -51.95 36.17 -11.47
CA LEU A 137 -53.11 35.74 -10.67
C LEU A 137 -52.73 35.27 -9.25
N ALA A 138 -52.65 36.18 -8.27
CA ALA A 138 -53.73 36.94 -7.60
C ALA A 138 -54.39 36.16 -6.44
N VAL A 139 -54.12 36.66 -5.22
CA VAL A 139 -55.06 36.95 -4.12
C VAL A 139 -56.16 35.93 -3.84
N GLY A 140 -56.14 35.32 -2.64
CA GLY A 140 -57.39 34.82 -2.07
C GLY A 140 -57.31 33.87 -0.88
N PHE A 141 -57.48 34.45 0.31
CA PHE A 141 -58.20 33.90 1.46
C PHE A 141 -57.52 33.02 2.50
N ALA A 142 -57.68 33.52 3.72
CA ALA A 142 -57.22 33.00 4.99
C ALA A 142 -58.12 31.90 5.54
N LEU A 143 -57.49 31.04 6.34
CA LEU A 143 -57.98 30.35 7.55
C LEU A 143 -59.47 30.57 7.93
N GLY A 144 -60.23 29.48 7.95
CA GLY A 144 -61.52 29.35 8.62
C GLY A 144 -61.64 27.99 9.32
N ARG A 145 -62.00 28.03 10.61
CA ARG A 145 -62.04 26.99 11.65
C ARG A 145 -63.16 25.94 11.47
N SER A 146 -62.96 24.77 12.11
CA SER A 146 -63.92 23.85 12.79
C SER A 146 -65.42 23.95 12.44
N ARG A 147 -66.18 22.88 12.19
CA ARG A 147 -66.26 21.54 12.79
C ARG A 147 -66.82 20.57 11.76
#